data_AF-A0AA86MF24-F1
#
_entry.id   AF-A0AA86MF24-F1
#
_cell.length_a   1.000
_cell.length_b   1.000
_cell.length_c   1.000
_cell.angle_alpha   90.00
_cell.angle_beta   90.00
_cell.angle_gamma   90.00
#
_symmetry.space_group_name_H-M   'P 1'
#
loop_
_entity.id
_entity.type
_entity.pdbx_description
1 polymer ?
#
loop_
_entity_poly.entity_id
_entity_poly.type
_entity_poly.pdbx_seq_one_letter_code
_entity_poly.pdbx_strand_id
1 'polypeptide(L)' 'MNIIKDIKILLLKENMNQTEIANKIGTTQANLSKKFKNNTLYSKDIEKIADALGYDLKLEFIKKK' A
#
# COMPACT_ATOMS: atom_id res chain seq x y z
N MET A 1 -10.02 -3.28 -9.66
CA MET A 1 -9.27 -2.56 -8.61
C MET A 1 -7.79 -2.71 -8.92
N ASN A 2 -7.05 -1.60 -9.01
CA ASN A 2 -5.60 -1.64 -9.18
C ASN A 2 -4.99 -1.08 -7.90
N ILE A 3 -4.71 -1.98 -6.95
CA ILE A 3 -4.29 -1.64 -5.58
C ILE A 3 -3.10 -0.68 -5.56
N ILE A 4 -2.17 -0.81 -6.51
CA ILE A 4 -0.99 0.05 -6.59
C ILE A 4 -1.37 1.48 -6.96
N LYS A 5 -2.30 1.64 -7.90
CA LYS A 5 -2.81 2.96 -8.27
C LYS A 5 -3.55 3.60 -7.09
N ASP A 6 -4.37 2.80 -6.39
CA ASP A 6 -5.15 3.27 -5.25
C ASP A 6 -4.23 3.71 -4.10
N ILE A 7 -3.20 2.94 -3.77
CA ILE A 7 -2.18 3.32 -2.79
C ILE A 7 -1.48 4.62 -3.20
N LYS A 8 -1.05 4.77 -4.47
CA LYS A 8 -0.41 6.01 -4.94
C LYS A 8 -1.31 7.24 -4.77
N ILE A 9 -2.62 7.09 -4.99
CA ILE A 9 -3.59 8.18 -4.78
C ILE A 9 -3.68 8.53 -3.29
N LEU A 10 -3.70 7.53 -2.40
CA LEU A 10 -3.69 7.77 -0.96
C LEU A 10 -2.42 8.50 -0.51
N LEU A 11 -1.25 8.11 -1.02
CA LEU A 11 0.02 8.81 -0.72
C LEU A 11 -0.06 10.30 -1.06
N LEU A 12 -0.62 10.62 -2.24
CA LEU A 12 -0.79 12.02 -2.67
C LEU A 12 -1.78 12.78 -1.78
N LYS A 13 -2.87 12.13 -1.35
CA LYS A 13 -3.86 12.74 -0.45
C LYS A 13 -3.26 13.09 0.91
N GLU A 14 -2.43 12.19 1.45
CA GLU A 14 -1.77 12.38 2.75
C GLU A 14 -0.47 13.19 2.67
N ASN A 15 -0.11 13.73 1.50
CA ASN A 15 1.17 14.39 1.25
C ASN A 15 2.39 13.55 1.68
N MET A 16 2.30 12.23 1.59
CA MET A 16 3.39 11.31 1.89
C MET A 16 4.07 10.82 0.62
N ASN A 17 5.37 10.56 0.71
CA ASN A 17 6.14 9.94 -0.35
C ASN A 17 6.45 8.46 -0.06
N GLN A 18 6.91 7.72 -1.08
CA GLN A 18 7.20 6.29 -0.95
C GLN A 18 8.36 6.00 0.02
N THR A 19 9.31 6.93 0.19
CA THR A 19 10.42 6.76 1.13
C THR A 19 9.92 6.79 2.57
N GLU A 20 9.05 7.73 2.90
CA GLU A 20 8.44 7.85 4.23
C GLU A 20 7.63 6.62 4.60
N ILE A 21 6.82 6.12 3.66
CA ILE A 21 6.05 4.89 3.87
C ILE A 21 6.95 3.67 3.98
N ALA A 22 7.98 3.55 3.14
CA ALA A 22 8.94 2.47 3.26
C ALA A 22 9.56 2.41 4.66
N ASN A 23 9.99 3.57 5.18
CA ASN A 23 10.54 3.69 6.53
C ASN A 23 9.51 3.30 7.60
N LYS A 24 8.27 3.79 7.50
CA LYS A 24 7.17 3.47 8.44
C LYS A 24 6.84 1.97 8.48
N ILE A 25 6.85 1.28 7.34
CA ILE A 25 6.49 -0.15 7.25
C ILE A 25 7.69 -1.10 7.45
N GLY A 26 8.87 -0.54 7.72
CA GLY A 26 10.11 -1.29 8.01
C GLY A 26 10.77 -1.90 6.78
N THR A 27 10.74 -1.22 5.65
CA THR A 27 11.40 -1.65 4.39
C THR A 27 12.22 -0.52 3.77
N THR A 28 13.06 -0.83 2.80
CA THR A 28 13.74 0.19 1.99
C THR A 28 12.83 0.70 0.86
N GLN A 29 13.04 1.96 0.45
CA GLN A 29 12.34 2.56 -0.69
C GLN A 29 12.57 1.76 -1.99
N ALA A 30 13.79 1.26 -2.21
CA ALA A 30 14.12 0.46 -3.39
C ALA A 30 13.31 -0.85 -3.43
N ASN A 31 13.14 -1.52 -2.29
CA ASN A 31 12.32 -2.73 -2.21
C ASN A 31 10.84 -2.41 -2.46
N LEU A 32 10.32 -1.33 -1.86
CA LEU A 32 8.93 -0.91 -2.07
C LEU A 32 8.66 -0.55 -3.54
N SER A 33 9.57 0.21 -4.17
CA SER A 33 9.50 0.56 -5.58
C SER A 33 9.52 -0.68 -6.49
N LYS A 34 10.39 -1.66 -6.18
CA LYS A 34 10.43 -2.95 -6.89
C LYS A 34 9.10 -3.71 -6.78
N LYS A 35 8.51 -3.76 -5.58
CA LYS A 35 7.19 -4.38 -5.36
C LYS A 35 6.09 -3.68 -6.15
N PHE A 36 6.11 -2.34 -6.20
CA PHE A 36 5.17 -1.55 -6.99
C PHE A 36 5.33 -1.79 -8.49
N LYS A 37 6.57 -1.87 -8.99
CA LYS A 37 6.84 -2.14 -10.40
C LYS A 37 6.38 -3.55 -10.82
N ASN A 38 6.66 -4.54 -9.97
CA ASN A 38 6.42 -5.95 -10.28
C ASN A 38 5.01 -6.44 -9.90
N ASN A 39 4.18 -5.59 -9.32
CA ASN A 39 2.85 -5.93 -8.81
C ASN A 39 2.86 -7.07 -7.78
N THR A 40 3.83 -7.04 -6.86
CA THR A 40 4.06 -8.08 -5.84
C THR A 40 3.82 -7.56 -4.42
N LEU A 41 2.81 -6.71 -4.21
CA LEU A 41 2.36 -6.32 -2.87
C LEU A 41 1.44 -7.42 -2.32
N TYR A 42 1.81 -7.96 -1.17
CA TYR A 42 0.98 -8.95 -0.46
C TYR A 42 -0.01 -8.26 0.48
N SER A 43 -1.03 -8.98 0.95
CA SER A 43 -2.02 -8.46 1.91
C SER A 43 -1.35 -7.76 3.10
N LYS A 44 -0.33 -8.39 3.69
CA LYS A 44 0.45 -7.83 4.80
C LYS A 44 1.17 -6.52 4.44
N ASP A 45 1.61 -6.33 3.20
CA ASP A 45 2.19 -5.06 2.77
C ASP A 45 1.11 -3.97 2.71
N ILE A 46 -0.08 -4.32 2.20
CA ILE A 46 -1.21 -3.40 2.05
C ILE A 46 -1.75 -2.98 3.43
N GLU A 47 -1.90 -3.93 4.36
CA GLU A 47 -2.28 -3.68 5.75
C GLU A 47 -1.33 -2.68 6.41
N LYS A 48 -0.03 -2.95 6.36
CA LYS A 48 0.98 -2.03 6.93
C LYS A 48 0.96 -0.65 6.30
N ILE A 49 0.73 -0.55 4.99
CA ILE A 49 0.63 0.73 4.30
C ILE A 49 -0.62 1.49 4.76
N ALA A 50 -1.76 0.80 4.91
CA ALA A 50 -2.99 1.38 5.42
C ALA A 50 -2.81 1.92 6.85
N ASP A 51 -2.24 1.11 7.75
CA ASP A 51 -1.91 1.51 9.12
C ASP A 51 -0.98 2.72 9.15
N ALA A 52 0.06 2.72 8.32
CA ALA A 52 1.05 3.81 8.24
C ALA A 52 0.45 5.14 7.75
N LEU A 53 -0.62 5.07 6.96
CA LEU A 53 -1.39 6.18 6.43
C LEU A 53 -2.59 6.56 7.32
N GLY A 54 -2.89 5.78 8.38
CA GLY A 54 -4.04 6.02 9.26
C GLY A 54 -5.38 5.57 8.69
N TYR A 55 -5.39 4.54 7.85
CA TYR A 55 -6.60 3.96 7.25
C TYR A 55 -6.84 2.54 7.76
N ASP A 56 -8.11 2.19 7.96
CA ASP A 56 -8.52 0.80 8.16
C ASP A 56 -8.62 0.06 6.82
N LEU A 57 -7.94 -1.09 6.70
CA LEU A 57 -8.11 -1.97 5.54
C LEU A 57 -9.28 -2.93 5.75
N LYS A 58 -10.30 -2.82 4.91
CA LYS A 58 -11.43 -3.75 4.87
C LYS A 58 -11.31 -4.73 3.71
N LEU A 59 -11.14 -6.02 4.01
CA LEU A 59 -11.14 -7.11 3.04
C LEU A 59 -12.39 -7.97 3.23
N GLU A 60 -13.25 -8.05 2.21
CA GLU A 60 -14.49 -8.80 2.27
C GLU A 60 -14.63 -9.78 1.11
N PHE A 61 -15.05 -11.00 1.42
CA PHE A 61 -15.44 -11.98 0.42
C PHE A 61 -16.89 -11.73 0.03
N ILE A 62 -17.13 -11.40 -1.24
CA ILE A 62 -18.47 -11.21 -1.79
C ILE A 62 -18.82 -12.46 -2.61
N LYS A 63 -19.92 -13.12 -2.25
CA LYS A 63 -20.43 -14.28 -3.00
C LYS A 63 -20.85 -13.83 -4.40
N LYS A 64 -20.30 -14.47 -5.44
CA LYS A 64 -20.74 -14.24 -6.82
C LYS A 64 -22.20 -14.67 -6.95
N LYS A 65 -23.02 -13.79 -7.52
CA LYS A 65 -24.38 -14.10 -7.94
C LYS A 65 -24.37 -14.73 -9.32
#